data_AF-A0A6A2FVF2-F1
#
_entry.id   AF-A0A6A2FVF2-F1
#
_cell.length_a   1.000
_cell.length_b   1.000
_cell.length_c   1.000
_cell.angle_alpha   90.00
_cell.angle_beta   90.00
_cell.angle_gamma   90.00
#
_symmetry.space_group_name_H-M   'P 1'
#
loop_
_entity.id
_entity.type
_entity.pdbx_description
1 polymer ?
#
loop_
_entity_poly.entity_id
_entity_poly.type
_entity_poly.pdbx_seq_one_letter_code
_entity_poly.pdbx_strand_id
1 'polypeptide(L)'
;MQDLDGSQGIAEGTEKISVPSYEQYAKGKLRQQEHRKLRIGLERLNRSLALIEGSWQRTNRRNTLYELENILKRQHEIENETEKIKDVFLRGYIHEQLDSITFVRRNLAEEVKWEIEANVEQ
;
A
#
# COMPACT_ATOMS: atom_id res chain seq x y z
N MET A 1 70.34 11.99 -18.07
CA MET A 1 68.99 12.40 -18.53
C MET A 1 68.10 11.18 -18.33
N GLN A 2 67.36 11.11 -17.22
CA GLN A 2 65.97 11.59 -17.11
C GLN A 2 65.08 10.83 -18.12
N ASP A 3 64.10 10.02 -17.73
CA ASP A 3 63.08 10.31 -16.71
C ASP A 3 62.54 9.09 -15.93
N LEU A 4 62.08 9.42 -14.73
CA LEU A 4 61.22 8.67 -13.81
C LEU A 4 59.77 8.65 -14.32
N ASP A 5 58.95 7.89 -13.57
CA ASP A 5 57.50 8.07 -13.40
C ASP A 5 56.64 7.33 -14.45
N GLY A 6 55.89 6.29 -14.11
CA GLY A 6 55.04 6.19 -12.95
C GLY A 6 53.63 6.54 -13.40
N SER A 7 52.79 5.51 -13.56
CA SER A 7 51.34 5.64 -13.54
C SER A 7 50.79 4.24 -13.34
N GLN A 8 50.74 3.87 -12.05
CA GLN A 8 49.85 2.84 -11.57
C GLN A 8 48.45 3.18 -12.10
N GLY A 9 47.90 2.33 -12.95
CA GLY A 9 46.50 2.41 -13.34
C GLY A 9 45.66 2.21 -12.07
N ILE A 10 45.12 3.30 -11.54
CA ILE A 10 44.11 3.23 -10.50
C ILE A 10 42.86 2.69 -11.20
N ALA A 11 42.56 1.42 -10.97
CA ALA A 11 41.27 0.83 -11.29
C ALA A 11 40.23 1.50 -10.38
N GLU A 12 39.64 2.60 -10.85
CA GLU A 12 38.43 3.17 -10.27
C GLU A 12 37.26 2.20 -10.50
N GLY A 13 37.17 1.20 -9.63
CA GLY A 13 35.94 0.47 -9.37
C GLY A 13 34.95 1.42 -8.71
N THR A 14 34.34 2.31 -9.49
CA THR A 14 33.16 3.04 -9.07
C THR A 14 32.02 2.04 -8.99
N GLU A 15 31.88 1.38 -7.83
CA GLU A 15 30.64 0.72 -7.46
C GLU A 15 29.53 1.76 -7.63
N LYS A 16 28.68 1.57 -8.64
CA LYS A 16 27.50 2.40 -8.85
C LYS A 16 26.62 2.23 -7.63
N ILE A 17 26.66 3.20 -6.72
CA ILE A 17 25.72 3.30 -5.61
C ILE A 17 24.34 3.54 -6.24
N SER A 18 23.57 2.46 -6.40
CA SER A 18 22.20 2.53 -6.89
C SER A 18 21.31 3.05 -5.76
N VAL A 19 20.96 4.34 -5.82
CA VAL A 19 19.96 4.92 -4.90
C VAL A 19 18.61 4.22 -5.17
N PRO A 20 17.98 3.59 -4.16
CA PRO A 20 16.68 2.96 -4.34
C PRO A 20 15.62 3.99 -4.76
N SER A 21 14.68 3.58 -5.60
CA SER A 21 13.48 4.38 -5.85
C SER A 21 12.68 4.59 -4.57
N TYR A 22 11.86 5.65 -4.52
CA TYR A 22 10.96 5.94 -3.40
C TYR A 22 10.14 4.72 -2.97
N GLU A 23 9.56 4.01 -3.93
CA GLU A 23 8.76 2.81 -3.68
C GLU A 23 9.62 1.66 -3.11
N GLN A 24 10.82 1.43 -3.64
CA GLN A 24 11.73 0.40 -3.12
C GLN A 24 12.20 0.73 -1.70
N TYR A 25 12.48 2.00 -1.41
CA TYR A 25 12.80 2.48 -0.07
C TYR A 25 11.65 2.18 0.90
N ALA A 26 10.43 2.64 0.58
CA ALA A 26 9.28 2.48 1.46
C ALA A 26 8.93 1.00 1.66
N LYS A 27 8.94 0.19 0.59
CA LYS A 27 8.77 -1.27 0.69
C LYS A 27 9.85 -1.93 1.54
N GLY A 28 11.10 -1.47 1.42
CA GLY A 28 12.22 -1.93 2.24
C GLY A 28 12.00 -1.63 3.72
N LYS A 29 11.59 -0.40 4.05
CA LYS A 29 11.23 0.02 5.41
C LYS A 29 10.06 -0.76 5.98
N LEU A 30 8.98 -0.92 5.20
CA LEU A 30 7.77 -1.62 5.64
C LEU A 30 8.02 -3.12 5.96
N ARG A 31 9.10 -3.71 5.43
CA ARG A 31 9.52 -5.10 5.74
C ARG A 31 10.20 -5.24 7.10
N GLN A 32 10.65 -4.14 7.70
CA GLN A 32 11.32 -4.16 9.00
C GLN A 32 10.35 -4.61 10.11
N GLN A 33 10.90 -5.23 11.16
CA GLN A 33 10.10 -5.83 12.23
C GLN A 33 9.20 -4.80 12.93
N GLU A 34 9.69 -3.57 13.09
CA GLU A 34 8.94 -2.45 13.70
C GLU A 34 7.64 -2.13 12.96
N HIS A 35 7.61 -2.30 11.64
CA HIS A 35 6.44 -1.99 10.80
C HIS A 35 5.62 -3.24 10.43
N ARG A 36 5.94 -4.40 11.00
CA ARG A 36 5.30 -5.68 10.66
C ARG A 36 3.78 -5.65 10.81
N LYS A 37 3.25 -5.02 11.87
CA LYS A 37 1.81 -4.92 12.11
C LYS A 37 1.11 -4.13 11.00
N LEU A 38 1.65 -2.98 10.63
CA LEU A 38 1.15 -2.14 9.55
C LEU A 38 1.19 -2.87 8.21
N ARG A 39 2.32 -3.51 7.89
CA ARG A 39 2.46 -4.32 6.66
C ARG A 39 1.37 -5.39 6.57
N ILE A 40 1.19 -6.17 7.63
CA ILE A 40 0.17 -7.23 7.67
C ILE A 40 -1.23 -6.63 7.56
N GLY A 41 -1.50 -5.49 8.21
CA GLY A 41 -2.76 -4.78 8.13
C GLY A 41 -3.11 -4.38 6.69
N LEU A 42 -2.18 -3.71 6.00
CA LEU A 42 -2.33 -3.29 4.61
C LEU A 42 -2.53 -4.48 3.66
N GLU A 43 -1.71 -5.54 3.80
CA GLU A 43 -1.86 -6.76 2.99
C GLU A 43 -3.23 -7.41 3.20
N ARG A 44 -3.73 -7.43 4.44
CA ARG A 44 -5.05 -7.99 4.75
C ARG A 44 -6.17 -7.14 4.16
N LEU A 45 -6.09 -5.81 4.26
CA LEU A 45 -7.07 -4.92 3.64
C LEU A 45 -7.16 -5.14 2.14
N ASN A 46 -6.01 -5.13 1.45
CA ASN A 46 -5.96 -5.37 0.01
C ASN A 46 -6.56 -6.73 -0.37
N ARG A 47 -6.22 -7.80 0.35
CA ARG A 47 -6.79 -9.14 0.08
C ARG A 47 -8.29 -9.19 0.33
N SER A 48 -8.76 -8.62 1.44
CA SER A 48 -10.19 -8.58 1.75
C SER A 48 -10.95 -7.80 0.68
N LEU A 49 -10.45 -6.64 0.26
CA LEU A 49 -11.10 -5.83 -0.75
C LEU A 49 -11.16 -6.54 -2.10
N ALA A 50 -10.04 -7.14 -2.55
CA ALA A 50 -9.99 -7.90 -3.79
C ALA A 50 -10.95 -9.11 -3.79
N LEU A 51 -11.11 -9.77 -2.64
CA LEU A 51 -12.08 -10.87 -2.50
C LEU A 51 -13.52 -10.38 -2.64
N ILE A 52 -13.86 -9.24 -2.02
CA ILE A 52 -15.20 -8.66 -2.13
C ILE A 52 -15.45 -8.22 -3.57
N GLU A 53 -14.52 -7.48 -4.18
CA GLU A 53 -14.59 -7.03 -5.57
C GLU A 53 -14.85 -8.19 -6.54
N GLY A 54 -14.16 -9.32 -6.35
CA GLY A 54 -14.31 -10.49 -7.22
C GLY A 54 -15.57 -11.34 -6.97
N SER A 55 -16.33 -11.11 -5.89
CA SER A 55 -17.40 -12.04 -5.48
C SER A 55 -18.73 -11.41 -5.08
N TRP A 56 -18.79 -10.09 -4.89
CA TRP A 56 -19.94 -9.41 -4.28
C TRP A 56 -21.28 -9.67 -5.00
N GLN A 57 -21.26 -9.78 -6.33
CA GLN A 57 -22.45 -10.07 -7.15
C GLN A 57 -23.05 -11.47 -6.90
N ARG A 58 -22.30 -12.36 -6.25
CA ARG A 58 -22.76 -13.73 -5.90
C ARG A 58 -23.08 -13.87 -4.42
N THR A 59 -22.82 -12.83 -3.63
CA THR A 59 -23.08 -12.81 -2.18
C THR A 59 -24.29 -11.94 -1.84
N ASN A 60 -24.74 -11.99 -0.60
CA ASN A 60 -25.78 -11.09 -0.12
C ASN A 60 -25.27 -9.63 -0.11
N ARG A 61 -25.93 -8.72 -0.83
CA ARG A 61 -25.50 -7.32 -1.01
C ARG A 61 -25.42 -6.53 0.31
N ARG A 62 -26.34 -6.78 1.25
CA ARG A 62 -26.29 -6.15 2.58
C ARG A 62 -25.09 -6.63 3.38
N ASN A 63 -24.75 -7.91 3.29
CA ASN A 63 -23.54 -8.44 3.90
C ASN A 63 -22.28 -7.83 3.25
N THR A 64 -22.25 -7.68 1.92
CA THR A 64 -21.16 -7.00 1.21
C THR A 64 -20.96 -5.57 1.73
N LEU A 65 -22.03 -4.77 1.89
CA LEU A 65 -21.91 -3.42 2.46
C LEU A 65 -21.31 -3.43 3.87
N TYR A 66 -21.76 -4.35 4.72
CA TYR A 66 -21.20 -4.51 6.06
C TYR A 66 -19.71 -4.87 6.05
N GLU A 67 -19.27 -5.73 5.12
CA GLU A 67 -17.85 -6.05 4.94
C GLU A 67 -17.04 -4.83 4.47
N LEU A 68 -17.59 -4.00 3.58
CA LEU A 68 -16.95 -2.76 3.13
C LEU A 68 -16.85 -1.70 4.24
N GLU A 69 -17.84 -1.64 5.15
CA GLU A 69 -17.77 -0.81 6.37
C GLU A 69 -16.68 -1.31 7.33
N ASN A 70 -16.54 -2.64 7.47
CA ASN A 70 -15.46 -3.22 8.27
C ASN A 70 -14.07 -2.91 7.69
N ILE A 71 -13.93 -2.87 6.37
CA ILE A 71 -12.71 -2.42 5.69
C ILE A 71 -12.41 -0.97 6.07
N LEU A 72 -13.40 -0.06 6.01
CA LEU A 72 -13.22 1.34 6.40
C LEU A 72 -12.74 1.48 7.84
N LYS A 73 -13.36 0.75 8.78
CA LYS A 73 -12.96 0.79 10.19
C LYS A 73 -11.50 0.38 10.39
N ARG A 74 -11.09 -0.72 9.75
CA ARG A 74 -9.70 -1.20 9.81
C ARG A 74 -8.72 -0.26 9.13
N GLN A 75 -9.13 0.40 8.06
CA GLN A 75 -8.33 1.43 7.41
C GLN A 75 -8.03 2.57 8.38
N HIS A 76 -9.05 3.07 9.09
CA HIS A 76 -8.88 4.12 10.08
C HIS A 76 -7.94 3.72 11.23
N GLU A 77 -8.00 2.46 11.69
CA GLU A 77 -7.05 1.94 12.67
C GLU A 77 -5.60 2.00 12.14
N ILE A 78 -5.38 1.66 10.87
CA ILE A 78 -4.05 1.72 10.25
C ILE A 78 -3.58 3.15 10.03
N GLU A 79 -4.47 4.08 9.64
CA GLU A 79 -4.16 5.51 9.54
C GLU A 79 -3.65 6.06 10.86
N ASN A 80 -4.36 5.79 11.96
CA ASN A 80 -3.98 6.25 13.30
C ASN A 80 -2.62 5.70 13.75
N GLU A 81 -2.31 4.44 13.41
CA GLU A 81 -0.98 3.87 13.69
C GLU A 81 0.10 4.45 12.77
N THR A 82 -0.25 4.81 11.53
CA THR A 82 0.65 5.40 10.53
C THR A 82 1.10 6.80 10.93
N GLU A 83 0.23 7.59 11.57
CA GLU A 83 0.58 8.93 12.07
C GLU A 83 1.70 8.93 13.12
N LYS A 84 1.94 7.79 13.78
CA LYS A 84 3.01 7.65 14.77
C LYS A 84 4.39 7.44 14.14
N ILE A 85 4.45 7.21 12.83
CA ILE A 85 5.70 6.99 12.10
C ILE A 85 6.41 8.33 11.88
N LYS A 86 7.66 8.42 12.35
CA LYS A 86 8.49 9.62 12.17
C LYS A 86 9.00 9.80 10.73
N ASP A 87 9.21 8.69 10.03
CA ASP A 87 9.66 8.70 8.64
C ASP A 87 8.53 9.18 7.71
N VAL A 88 8.64 10.43 7.26
CA VAL A 88 7.63 11.09 6.42
C VAL A 88 7.45 10.39 5.08
N PHE A 89 8.52 9.82 4.51
CA PHE A 89 8.46 9.12 3.23
C PHE A 89 7.69 7.81 3.35
N LEU A 90 7.99 7.03 4.40
CA LEU A 90 7.25 5.81 4.69
C LEU A 90 5.78 6.11 5.03
N ARG A 91 5.53 7.14 5.83
CA ARG A 91 4.18 7.58 6.19
C ARG A 91 3.38 7.94 4.94
N GLY A 92 3.95 8.78 4.06
CA GLY A 92 3.33 9.14 2.77
C GLY A 92 2.99 7.91 1.92
N TYR A 93 3.91 6.95 1.83
CA TYR A 93 3.70 5.73 1.04
C TYR A 93 2.52 4.92 1.57
N ILE A 94 2.40 4.81 2.90
CA ILE A 94 1.28 4.08 3.52
C ILE A 94 -0.04 4.80 3.23
N HIS A 95 -0.09 6.13 3.34
CA HIS A 95 -1.30 6.88 2.99
C HIS A 95 -1.70 6.72 1.52
N GLU A 96 -0.76 6.75 0.58
CA GLU A 96 -1.05 6.50 -0.84
C GLU A 96 -1.68 5.10 -1.05
N GLN A 97 -1.19 4.09 -0.33
CA GLN A 97 -1.80 2.75 -0.37
C GLN A 97 -3.22 2.73 0.21
N LEU A 98 -3.45 3.45 1.33
CA LEU A 98 -4.76 3.55 1.97
C LEU A 98 -5.76 4.35 1.13
N ASP A 99 -5.31 5.39 0.42
CA ASP A 99 -6.13 6.17 -0.51
C ASP A 99 -6.60 5.33 -1.69
N SER A 100 -5.71 4.49 -2.24
CA SER A 100 -6.05 3.53 -3.29
C SER A 100 -7.12 2.52 -2.81
N ILE A 101 -6.96 1.97 -1.60
CA ILE A 101 -7.95 1.10 -0.95
C ILE A 101 -9.28 1.84 -0.76
N THR A 102 -9.24 3.10 -0.32
CA THR A 102 -10.42 3.94 -0.08
C THR A 102 -11.22 4.12 -1.35
N PHE A 103 -10.53 4.44 -2.45
CA PHE A 103 -11.13 4.67 -3.75
C PHE A 103 -11.89 3.43 -4.23
N VAL A 104 -11.22 2.27 -4.26
CA VAL A 104 -11.84 1.01 -4.70
C VAL A 104 -13.01 0.64 -3.80
N ARG A 105 -12.84 0.70 -2.47
CA ARG A 105 -13.91 0.40 -1.51
C ARG A 105 -15.12 1.31 -1.68
N ARG A 106 -14.90 2.61 -1.92
CA ARG A 106 -15.99 3.58 -2.11
C ARG A 106 -16.78 3.26 -3.39
N ASN A 107 -16.09 3.06 -4.51
CA ASN A 107 -16.75 2.74 -5.77
C ASN A 107 -17.59 1.46 -5.65
N LEU A 108 -17.02 0.42 -5.04
CA LEU A 108 -17.71 -0.84 -4.82
C LEU A 108 -18.91 -0.70 -3.88
N ALA A 109 -18.79 0.10 -2.82
CA ALA A 109 -19.92 0.37 -1.93
C ALA A 109 -21.06 1.09 -2.64
N GLU A 110 -20.74 2.04 -3.52
CA GLU A 110 -21.74 2.71 -4.34
C GLU A 110 -22.41 1.71 -5.28
N GLU A 111 -21.66 0.94 -6.08
CA GLU A 111 -22.23 -0.09 -6.98
C GLU A 111 -23.21 -1.04 -6.28
N VAL A 112 -22.83 -1.51 -5.08
CA VAL A 112 -23.69 -2.40 -4.29
C VAL A 112 -24.97 -1.70 -3.82
N LYS A 113 -24.90 -0.42 -3.42
CA LYS A 113 -26.09 0.36 -3.03
C LYS A 113 -27.04 0.55 -4.21
N TRP A 114 -26.51 0.94 -5.37
CA TRP A 114 -27.29 1.09 -6.59
C TRP A 114 -28.04 -0.19 -6.94
N GLU A 115 -27.41 -1.36 -6.81
CA GLU A 115 -28.08 -2.64 -7.08
C GLU A 115 -29.16 -2.98 -6.05
N ILE A 116 -28.96 -2.63 -4.77
CA ILE A 116 -30.01 -2.81 -3.75
C ILE A 116 -31.21 -1.92 -4.08
N GLU A 117 -30.98 -0.65 -4.40
CA GLU A 117 -32.03 0.33 -4.68
C GLU A 117 -32.82 -0.05 -5.93
N ALA A 118 -32.13 -0.45 -7.02
CA ALA A 118 -32.78 -0.90 -8.25
C ALA A 118 -33.68 -2.14 -8.06
N ASN A 119 -33.36 -3.01 -7.12
CA ASN A 119 -34.17 -4.19 -6.79
C ASN A 119 -35.32 -3.89 -5.82
N VAL A 120 -35.36 -2.71 -5.20
CA VAL A 120 -36.47 -2.26 -4.34
C VAL A 120 -37.55 -1.54 -5.15
N GLU A 121 -37.21 -0.99 -6.33
CA GLU A 121 -38.13 -0.30 -7.23
C GLU A 121 -38.91 -1.23 -8.19
N GLN A 122 -38.70 -2.56 -8.11
CA GLN A 122 -39.44 -3.59 -8.87
C GLN A 122 -40.47 -4.30 -7.99
#